data_AF-A0A2U3K7W2-F1
#
_entry.id   AF-A0A2U3K7W2-F1
#
_cell.length_a   1.000
_cell.length_b   1.000
_cell.length_c   1.000
_cell.angle_alpha   90.00
_cell.angle_beta   90.00
_cell.angle_gamma   90.00
#
_symmetry.space_group_name_H-M   'P 1'
#
loop_
_entity.id
_entity.type
_entity.pdbx_description
1 polymer ?
#
loop_
_entity_poly.entity_id
_entity_poly.type
_entity_poly.pdbx_seq_one_letter_code
_entity_poly.pdbx_strand_id
1 'polypeptide(L)'
;MRQCSVCNNAASGQFGSLCAQHSQRKRRHGDPQQESIRAAEIKPCVVRVQKIIERDGSGKIVAGLNKLVEILKDYCGGIVSDSEHGRPVNQHGVQAAREMLTVFQDFSPVQCASVVAGMHLYLDDYPHRFSSDRGFTFEMVRMFRSMSDANIGFDESAASGKVKRAYKEIPPRTIGQLGYTLNDGFKSFVAFVRHHEQKKAAKEQDARNLLEAGFAGISEVE
;
A
#
# COMPACT_ATOMS: atom_id res chain seq x y z
N MET A 1 21.32 -30.52 -4.97
CA MET A 1 20.71 -29.27 -4.47
C MET A 1 19.50 -28.99 -5.34
N ARG A 2 18.31 -28.68 -4.78
CA ARG A 2 17.14 -28.35 -5.61
C ARG A 2 17.38 -27.01 -6.32
N GLN A 3 16.82 -26.87 -7.52
CA GLN A 3 16.79 -25.58 -8.22
C GLN A 3 15.67 -24.71 -7.65
N CYS A 4 15.86 -23.39 -7.69
CA CYS A 4 14.83 -22.44 -7.32
C CYS A 4 13.66 -22.52 -8.32
N SER A 5 12.43 -22.41 -7.83
CA SER A 5 11.22 -22.50 -8.65
C SER A 5 10.93 -21.24 -9.49
N VAL A 6 11.77 -20.21 -9.38
CA VAL A 6 11.60 -18.90 -10.04
C VAL A 6 12.80 -18.58 -10.92
N CYS A 7 14.00 -18.99 -10.51
CA CYS A 7 15.20 -18.91 -11.33
C CYS A 7 15.99 -20.22 -11.26
N ASN A 8 16.88 -20.43 -12.21
CA ASN A 8 17.68 -21.66 -12.28
C ASN A 8 18.82 -21.74 -11.26
N ASN A 9 18.90 -20.80 -10.29
CA ASN A 9 19.91 -20.82 -9.23
C ASN A 9 19.61 -21.93 -8.20
N ALA A 10 20.63 -22.29 -7.43
CA ALA A 10 20.48 -23.23 -6.32
C ALA A 10 19.52 -22.68 -5.24
N ALA A 11 18.61 -23.53 -4.75
CA ALA A 11 17.76 -23.22 -3.61
C ALA A 11 18.61 -23.09 -2.33
N SER A 12 18.18 -22.25 -1.39
CA SER A 12 18.93 -21.92 -0.17
C SER A 12 19.04 -23.07 0.86
N GLY A 13 18.47 -24.24 0.58
CA GLY A 13 18.55 -25.41 1.45
C GLY A 13 17.99 -26.67 0.79
N GLN A 14 18.22 -27.82 1.41
CA GLN A 14 17.80 -29.13 0.89
C GLN A 14 16.28 -29.24 0.67
N PHE A 15 15.50 -28.57 1.52
CA PHE A 15 14.02 -28.56 1.48
C PHE A 15 13.43 -27.25 0.92
N GLY A 16 14.28 -26.27 0.55
CA GLY A 16 13.82 -24.99 0.02
C GLY A 16 13.38 -25.09 -1.44
N SER A 17 12.34 -24.35 -1.82
CA SER A 17 11.92 -24.17 -3.22
C SER A 17 12.45 -22.89 -3.85
N LEU A 18 13.05 -21.99 -3.07
CA LEU A 18 13.54 -20.69 -3.53
C LEU A 18 15.02 -20.52 -3.21
N CYS A 19 15.73 -19.75 -4.02
CA CYS A 19 17.06 -19.26 -3.67
C CYS A 19 16.95 -18.23 -2.53
N ALA A 20 18.08 -17.87 -1.92
CA ALA A 20 18.09 -16.91 -0.81
C ALA A 20 17.48 -15.55 -1.19
N GLN A 21 17.77 -15.07 -2.40
CA GLN A 21 17.24 -13.81 -2.93
C GLN A 21 15.71 -13.85 -3.10
N HIS A 22 15.18 -14.89 -3.73
CA HIS A 22 13.73 -15.04 -3.93
C HIS A 22 12.98 -15.31 -2.61
N SER A 23 13.60 -16.01 -1.67
CA SER A 23 13.06 -16.18 -0.32
C SER A 23 12.97 -14.84 0.42
N GLN A 24 14.02 -14.02 0.33
CA GLN A 24 14.04 -12.69 0.91
C GLN A 24 13.02 -11.76 0.23
N ARG A 25 12.90 -11.81 -1.10
CA ARG A 25 11.89 -11.04 -1.84
C ARG A 25 10.48 -11.42 -1.41
N LYS A 26 10.14 -12.72 -1.38
CA LYS A 26 8.85 -13.21 -0.89
C LYS A 26 8.53 -12.73 0.53
N ARG A 27 9.53 -12.65 1.41
CA ARG A 27 9.37 -12.16 2.78
C ARG A 27 9.12 -10.65 2.86
N ARG A 28 9.76 -9.85 2.00
CA ARG A 28 9.68 -8.38 2.01
C ARG A 28 8.57 -7.78 1.14
N HIS A 29 8.29 -8.45 0.02
CA HIS A 29 7.44 -7.98 -1.06
C HIS A 29 6.24 -8.90 -1.29
N GLY A 30 6.08 -9.97 -0.51
CA GLY A 30 4.91 -10.86 -0.56
C GLY A 30 5.01 -11.93 -1.63
N ASP A 31 5.75 -11.67 -2.71
CA ASP A 31 5.95 -12.58 -3.84
C ASP A 31 7.44 -12.65 -4.22
N PRO A 32 7.97 -13.82 -4.63
CA PRO A 32 9.34 -13.91 -5.15
C PRO A 32 9.63 -12.98 -6.33
N GLN A 33 8.68 -12.76 -7.22
CA GLN A 33 8.86 -11.97 -8.44
C GLN A 33 8.46 -10.50 -8.28
N GLN A 34 7.78 -10.14 -7.17
CA GLN A 34 7.37 -8.76 -6.91
C GLN A 34 8.58 -7.83 -6.84
N GLU A 35 8.51 -6.76 -7.63
CA GLU A 35 9.46 -5.66 -7.55
C GLU A 35 9.03 -4.63 -6.50
N SER A 36 10.02 -3.97 -5.91
CA SER A 36 9.79 -2.89 -4.97
C SER A 36 9.14 -1.69 -5.66
N ILE A 37 7.94 -1.30 -5.23
CA ILE A 37 7.32 -0.03 -5.61
C ILE A 37 7.96 1.11 -4.80
N ARG A 38 8.34 2.18 -5.49
CA ARG A 38 8.96 3.37 -4.90
C ARG A 38 7.90 4.45 -4.63
N ALA A 39 8.13 5.26 -3.59
CA ALA A 39 7.28 6.40 -3.25
C ALA A 39 7.07 7.37 -4.44
N ALA A 40 8.10 7.55 -5.28
CA ALA A 40 8.01 8.40 -6.47
C ALA A 40 7.03 7.87 -7.53
N GLU A 41 6.86 6.55 -7.64
CA GLU A 41 5.95 5.92 -8.60
C GLU A 41 4.49 6.11 -8.19
N ILE A 42 4.20 6.07 -6.88
CA ILE A 42 2.83 6.21 -6.36
C ILE A 42 2.42 7.67 -6.18
N LYS A 43 3.38 8.61 -6.08
CA LYS A 43 3.14 10.02 -5.80
C LYS A 43 2.10 10.65 -6.75
N PRO A 44 2.12 10.40 -8.08
CA PRO A 44 1.08 10.93 -8.97
C PRO A 44 -0.32 10.44 -8.62
N CYS A 45 -0.47 9.17 -8.21
CA CYS A 45 -1.75 8.61 -7.78
C CYS A 45 -2.23 9.25 -6.48
N VAL A 46 -1.34 9.40 -5.49
CA VAL A 46 -1.65 10.08 -4.21
C VAL A 46 -2.10 11.52 -4.45
N VAL A 47 -1.43 12.27 -5.33
CA VAL A 47 -1.81 13.64 -5.69
C VAL A 47 -3.19 13.67 -6.37
N ARG A 48 -3.51 12.70 -7.23
CA ARG A 48 -4.86 12.61 -7.82
C ARG A 48 -5.93 12.41 -6.75
N VAL A 49 -5.70 11.54 -5.77
CA VAL A 49 -6.62 11.35 -4.65
C VAL A 49 -6.80 12.64 -3.85
N GLN A 50 -5.71 13.33 -3.52
CA GLN A 50 -5.76 14.60 -2.80
C GLN A 50 -6.59 15.64 -3.55
N LYS A 51 -6.42 15.76 -4.87
CA LYS A 51 -7.24 16.65 -5.71
C LYS A 51 -8.73 16.30 -5.70
N ILE A 52 -9.09 15.02 -5.59
CA ILE A 52 -10.49 14.59 -5.45
C ILE A 52 -11.06 15.09 -4.12
N ILE A 53 -10.29 14.95 -3.04
CA ILE A 53 -10.68 15.43 -1.70
C ILE A 53 -10.78 16.96 -1.67
N GLU A 54 -9.81 17.68 -2.25
CA GLU A 54 -9.79 19.15 -2.30
C GLU A 54 -11.00 19.73 -3.07
N ARG A 55 -11.53 18.99 -4.04
CA ARG A 55 -12.73 19.38 -4.80
C ARG A 55 -14.03 19.14 -4.04
N ASP A 56 -14.00 18.50 -2.88
CA ASP A 56 -15.17 18.32 -2.03
C ASP A 56 -15.57 19.63 -1.36
N GLY A 57 -16.45 20.39 -2.02
CA GLY A 57 -17.03 21.60 -1.44
C GLY A 57 -17.89 21.37 -0.19
N SER A 58 -18.25 20.12 0.14
CA SER A 58 -19.08 19.81 1.31
C SER A 58 -18.28 19.56 2.60
N GLY A 59 -16.97 19.28 2.48
CA GLY A 59 -16.12 18.86 3.59
C GLY A 59 -16.46 17.50 4.21
N LYS A 60 -17.48 16.80 3.70
CA LYS A 60 -17.96 15.53 4.26
C LYS A 60 -16.97 14.40 4.04
N ILE A 61 -16.18 14.43 2.96
CA ILE A 61 -15.12 13.43 2.73
C ILE A 61 -14.08 13.52 3.84
N VAL A 62 -13.57 14.71 4.13
CA VAL A 62 -12.59 14.93 5.20
C VAL A 62 -13.16 14.52 6.56
N ALA A 63 -14.39 14.95 6.89
CA ALA A 63 -15.05 14.56 8.13
C ALA A 63 -15.26 13.05 8.25
N GLY A 64 -15.61 12.37 7.15
CA GLY A 64 -15.76 10.92 7.10
C GLY A 64 -14.44 10.19 7.30
N LEU A 65 -13.37 10.65 6.65
CA LEU A 65 -12.02 10.09 6.82
C LEU A 65 -11.51 10.24 8.25
N ASN A 66 -11.76 11.38 8.90
CA ASN A 66 -11.43 11.58 10.32
C ASN A 66 -12.12 10.53 11.20
N LYS A 67 -13.43 10.35 11.04
CA LYS A 67 -14.20 9.34 11.78
C LYS A 67 -13.72 7.92 11.52
N LEU A 68 -13.40 7.59 10.27
CA LEU A 68 -12.87 6.26 9.93
C LEU A 68 -11.54 5.99 10.64
N VAL A 69 -10.64 6.98 10.67
CA VAL A 69 -9.36 6.82 11.36
C VAL A 69 -9.53 6.78 12.87
N GLU A 70 -10.47 7.53 13.46
CA GLU A 70 -10.83 7.40 14.88
C GLU A 70 -11.30 5.98 15.21
N ILE A 71 -12.22 5.41 14.41
CA ILE A 71 -12.68 4.02 14.58
C ILE A 71 -11.50 3.03 14.50
N LEU A 72 -10.58 3.23 13.55
CA LEU A 72 -9.40 2.37 13.39
C LEU A 72 -8.42 2.53 14.55
N LYS A 73 -8.24 3.75 15.08
CA LYS A 73 -7.43 4.01 16.28
C LYS A 73 -8.03 3.31 17.49
N ASP A 74 -9.34 3.40 17.70
CA ASP A 74 -10.03 2.73 18.81
C ASP A 74 -9.90 1.20 18.71
N TYR A 75 -10.12 0.65 17.51
CA TYR A 75 -9.94 -0.78 17.25
C TYR A 75 -8.51 -1.25 17.55
N CYS A 76 -7.50 -0.53 17.03
CA CYS A 76 -6.10 -0.87 17.27
C CYS A 76 -5.71 -0.69 18.74
N GLY A 77 -6.18 0.38 19.37
CA GLY A 77 -5.97 0.69 20.78
C GLY A 77 -6.54 -0.38 21.71
N GLY A 78 -7.72 -0.91 21.39
CA GLY A 78 -8.32 -2.04 22.09
C GLY A 78 -7.44 -3.28 22.04
N ILE A 79 -6.94 -3.67 20.87
CA ILE A 79 -6.05 -4.84 20.71
C ILE A 79 -4.76 -4.67 21.53
N VAL A 80 -4.15 -3.47 21.51
CA VAL A 80 -2.92 -3.20 22.25
C VAL A 80 -3.18 -3.20 23.75
N SER A 81 -4.26 -2.57 24.20
CA SER A 81 -4.68 -2.54 25.60
C SER A 81 -4.93 -3.95 26.13
N ASP A 82 -5.68 -4.78 25.40
CA ASP A 82 -5.92 -6.18 25.80
C ASP A 82 -4.61 -6.95 25.97
N SER A 83 -3.65 -6.76 25.05
CA SER A 83 -2.32 -7.37 25.17
C SER A 83 -1.55 -6.93 26.42
N GLU A 84 -1.63 -5.64 26.76
CA GLU A 84 -0.90 -5.04 27.89
C GLU A 84 -1.49 -5.43 29.23
N HIS A 85 -2.80 -5.69 29.28
CA HIS A 85 -3.50 -6.24 30.44
C HIS A 85 -3.42 -7.77 30.53
N GLY A 86 -2.57 -8.42 29.74
CA GLY A 86 -2.35 -9.87 29.79
C GLY A 86 -3.49 -10.72 29.24
N ARG A 87 -4.42 -10.14 28.47
CA ARG A 87 -5.48 -10.92 27.81
C ARG A 87 -4.90 -11.69 26.62
N PRO A 88 -5.36 -12.93 26.37
CA PRO A 88 -4.93 -13.69 25.19
C PRO A 88 -5.34 -12.98 23.90
N VAL A 89 -4.34 -12.56 23.11
CA VAL A 89 -4.53 -11.90 21.80
C VAL A 89 -3.54 -12.44 20.77
N ASN A 90 -3.87 -12.30 19.48
CA ASN A 90 -2.95 -12.67 18.40
C ASN A 90 -1.75 -11.70 18.36
N GLN A 91 -0.54 -12.18 18.63
CA GLN A 91 0.69 -11.38 18.63
C GLN A 91 0.91 -10.61 17.32
N HIS A 92 0.57 -11.20 16.16
CA HIS A 92 0.69 -10.51 14.87
C HIS A 92 -0.34 -9.38 14.73
N GLY A 93 -1.53 -9.55 15.32
CA GLY A 93 -2.55 -8.50 15.41
C GLY A 93 -2.07 -7.34 16.27
N VAL A 94 -1.48 -7.62 17.44
CA VAL A 94 -0.90 -6.59 18.32
C VAL A 94 0.20 -5.81 17.61
N GLN A 95 1.12 -6.51 16.94
CA GLN A 95 2.18 -5.85 16.20
C GLN A 95 1.64 -4.98 15.05
N ALA A 96 0.64 -5.46 14.32
CA ALA A 96 0.00 -4.67 13.25
C ALA A 96 -0.70 -3.43 13.82
N ALA A 97 -1.43 -3.58 14.93
CA ALA A 97 -2.13 -2.48 15.61
C ALA A 97 -1.16 -1.39 16.07
N ARG A 98 -0.01 -1.77 16.66
CA ARG A 98 1.03 -0.81 17.07
C ARG A 98 1.57 -0.01 15.89
N GLU A 99 1.92 -0.68 14.79
CA GLU A 99 2.44 -0.02 13.58
C GLU A 99 1.40 0.95 12.98
N MET A 100 0.10 0.58 12.99
CA MET A 100 -0.97 1.47 12.53
C MET A 100 -1.13 2.69 13.42
N LEU A 101 -1.13 2.51 14.75
CA LEU A 101 -1.23 3.62 15.70
C LEU A 101 -0.07 4.61 15.55
N THR A 102 1.16 4.13 15.32
CA THR A 102 2.31 5.00 15.05
C THR A 102 2.09 5.85 13.80
N VAL A 103 1.67 5.25 12.68
CA VAL A 103 1.40 6.03 11.45
C VAL A 103 0.26 7.03 11.66
N PHE A 104 -0.81 6.65 12.36
CA PHE A 104 -1.94 7.55 12.61
C PHE A 104 -1.66 8.64 13.66
N GLN A 105 -0.58 8.52 14.42
CA GLN A 105 -0.10 9.57 15.32
C GLN A 105 0.64 10.66 14.53
N ASP A 106 1.43 10.27 13.53
CA ASP A 106 2.30 11.17 12.79
C ASP A 106 1.64 11.81 11.56
N PHE A 107 0.58 11.19 11.02
CA PHE A 107 -0.05 11.60 9.76
C PHE A 107 -1.54 11.82 9.87
N SER A 108 -2.05 12.77 9.08
CA SER A 108 -3.47 13.08 9.05
C SER A 108 -4.28 11.93 8.42
N PRO A 109 -5.57 11.81 8.77
CA PRO A 109 -6.46 10.82 8.15
C PRO A 109 -6.51 10.91 6.62
N VAL A 110 -6.48 12.14 6.10
CA VAL A 110 -6.45 12.42 4.66
C VAL A 110 -5.18 11.87 4.01
N GLN A 111 -4.01 12.09 4.63
CA GLN A 111 -2.73 11.56 4.11
C GLN A 111 -2.73 10.03 4.08
N CYS A 112 -3.17 9.40 5.18
CA CYS A 112 -3.26 7.96 5.31
C CYS A 112 -4.17 7.34 4.25
N ALA A 113 -5.38 7.86 4.12
CA ALA A 113 -6.35 7.41 3.14
C ALA A 113 -5.87 7.62 1.69
N SER A 114 -5.16 8.73 1.44
CA SER A 114 -4.63 9.05 0.11
C SER A 114 -3.54 8.07 -0.33
N VAL A 115 -2.70 7.57 0.58
CA VAL A 115 -1.70 6.54 0.25
C VAL A 115 -2.38 5.21 -0.06
N VAL A 116 -3.36 4.79 0.75
CA VAL A 116 -4.09 3.54 0.52
C VAL A 116 -4.86 3.61 -0.81
N ALA A 117 -5.67 4.64 -1.04
CA ALA A 117 -6.39 4.79 -2.30
C ALA A 117 -5.45 5.02 -3.50
N GLY A 118 -4.33 5.73 -3.30
CA GLY A 118 -3.30 5.92 -4.32
C GLY A 118 -2.66 4.60 -4.78
N MET A 119 -2.43 3.65 -3.86
CA MET A 119 -1.97 2.30 -4.20
C MET A 119 -2.99 1.55 -5.06
N HIS A 120 -4.29 1.66 -4.76
CA HIS A 120 -5.34 1.05 -5.57
C HIS A 120 -5.46 1.69 -6.96
N LEU A 121 -5.33 3.00 -7.07
CA LEU A 121 -5.25 3.66 -8.38
C LEU A 121 -4.01 3.24 -9.17
N TYR A 122 -2.87 3.04 -8.50
CA TYR A 122 -1.66 2.56 -9.15
C TYR A 122 -1.80 1.11 -9.64
N LEU A 123 -2.53 0.27 -8.90
CA LEU A 123 -2.91 -1.07 -9.35
C LEU A 123 -3.80 -1.04 -10.60
N ASP A 124 -4.76 -0.11 -10.66
CA ASP A 124 -5.63 0.06 -11.83
C ASP A 124 -4.85 0.52 -13.08
N ASP A 125 -3.94 1.49 -12.91
CA ASP A 125 -3.15 2.05 -14.00
C ASP A 125 -2.04 1.09 -14.47
N TYR A 126 -1.42 0.35 -13.54
CA TYR A 126 -0.23 -0.46 -13.80
C TYR A 126 -0.33 -1.87 -13.18
N PRO A 127 -1.32 -2.69 -13.58
CA PRO A 127 -1.54 -4.01 -12.96
C PRO A 127 -0.33 -4.95 -13.10
N HIS A 128 0.44 -4.84 -14.18
CA HIS A 128 1.64 -5.61 -14.43
C HIS A 128 2.78 -5.35 -13.42
N ARG A 129 2.71 -4.26 -12.65
CA ARG A 129 3.69 -3.96 -11.58
C ARG A 129 3.46 -4.83 -10.34
N PHE A 130 2.35 -5.55 -10.26
CA PHE A 130 2.02 -6.44 -9.15
C PHE A 130 2.00 -7.89 -9.62
N SER A 131 2.89 -8.72 -9.06
CA SER A 131 2.97 -10.14 -9.43
C SER A 131 1.85 -10.99 -8.82
N SER A 132 1.23 -10.51 -7.74
CA SER A 132 0.10 -11.16 -7.08
C SER A 132 -0.62 -10.20 -6.13
N ASP A 133 -1.84 -10.55 -5.70
CA ASP A 133 -2.60 -9.81 -4.68
C ASP A 133 -1.84 -9.69 -3.34
N ARG A 134 -1.06 -10.74 -3.03
CA ARG A 134 -0.16 -10.75 -1.89
C ARG A 134 0.97 -9.76 -2.09
N GLY A 135 1.53 -9.68 -3.30
CA GLY A 135 2.48 -8.64 -3.70
C GLY A 135 1.94 -7.24 -3.46
N PHE A 136 0.75 -6.96 -4.00
CA PHE A 136 0.03 -5.70 -3.79
C PHE A 136 -0.14 -5.36 -2.30
N THR A 137 -0.63 -6.30 -1.50
CA THR A 137 -0.84 -6.10 -0.06
C THR A 137 0.46 -5.71 0.66
N PHE A 138 1.57 -6.37 0.33
CA PHE A 138 2.87 -6.08 0.95
C PHE A 138 3.40 -4.71 0.56
N GLU A 139 3.29 -4.35 -0.72
CA GLU A 139 3.72 -3.03 -1.21
C GLU A 139 2.87 -1.91 -0.61
N MET A 140 1.55 -2.09 -0.49
CA MET A 140 0.65 -1.12 0.15
C MET A 140 1.02 -0.90 1.62
N VAL A 141 1.22 -1.98 2.37
CA VAL A 141 1.65 -1.90 3.77
C VAL A 141 3.01 -1.22 3.88
N ARG A 142 3.96 -1.53 2.98
CA ARG A 142 5.28 -0.87 2.99
C ARG A 142 5.16 0.63 2.73
N MET A 143 4.35 1.04 1.75
CA MET A 143 4.11 2.45 1.46
C MET A 143 3.45 3.17 2.63
N PHE A 144 2.40 2.58 3.21
CA PHE A 144 1.73 3.13 4.39
C PHE A 144 2.69 3.30 5.57
N ARG A 145 3.45 2.26 5.93
CA ARG A 145 4.44 2.35 7.01
C ARG A 145 5.54 3.37 6.70
N SER A 146 5.92 3.53 5.42
CA SER A 146 6.99 4.45 5.01
C SER A 146 6.64 5.91 5.19
N MET A 147 5.38 6.23 5.51
CA MET A 147 5.00 7.55 5.97
C MET A 147 5.74 7.88 7.27
N SER A 148 5.72 6.99 8.26
CA SER A 148 6.40 7.19 9.55
C SER A 148 7.85 6.71 9.55
N ASP A 149 8.67 7.32 10.41
CA ASP A 149 10.03 6.86 10.72
C ASP A 149 10.05 5.53 11.49
N ALA A 150 8.89 4.94 11.84
CA ALA A 150 8.75 3.63 12.50
C ALA A 150 9.43 2.47 11.73
N ASN A 151 9.71 2.68 10.44
CA ASN A 151 10.45 1.76 9.60
C ASN A 151 11.97 1.77 9.82
N ILE A 152 12.49 2.69 10.63
CA ILE A 152 13.93 2.94 10.75
C ILE A 152 14.42 2.33 12.07
N GLY A 153 15.00 1.13 11.96
CA GLY A 153 15.88 0.59 12.98
C GLY A 153 17.30 1.14 12.80
N PHE A 154 18.05 1.21 13.90
CA PHE A 154 19.48 1.44 13.89
C PHE A 154 20.15 0.09 14.10
N ASP A 155 20.98 -0.34 13.14
CA ASP A 155 21.79 -1.55 13.26
C ASP A 155 23.25 -1.12 13.39
N GLU A 156 23.84 -1.43 14.55
CA GLU A 156 25.25 -1.18 14.81
C GLU A 156 26.06 -2.31 14.17
N SER A 157 26.70 -2.00 13.05
CA SER A 157 27.67 -2.92 12.45
C SER A 157 28.88 -3.06 13.38
N ALA A 158 28.93 -4.16 14.13
CA ALA A 158 30.03 -4.50 15.05
C ALA A 158 31.42 -4.48 14.37
N ALA A 159 31.48 -4.63 13.05
CA ALA A 159 32.71 -4.62 12.27
C ALA A 159 33.18 -3.23 11.83
N SER A 160 32.33 -2.19 11.87
CA SER A 160 32.67 -0.88 11.27
C SER A 160 32.32 0.35 12.11
N GLY A 161 31.66 0.18 13.28
CA GLY A 161 31.27 1.30 14.16
C GLY A 161 30.30 2.30 13.51
N LYS A 162 29.72 1.97 12.36
CA LYS A 162 28.80 2.82 11.61
C LYS A 162 27.38 2.35 11.85
N VAL A 163 26.54 3.24 12.37
CA VAL A 163 25.11 3.03 12.51
C VAL A 163 24.49 2.98 11.10
N LYS A 164 24.03 1.82 10.67
CA LYS A 164 23.26 1.70 9.43
C LYS A 164 21.77 1.79 9.77
N ARG A 165 21.03 2.64 9.04
CA ARG A 165 19.57 2.60 9.03
C ARG A 165 19.15 1.23 8.47
N ALA A 166 18.67 0.34 9.33
CA ALA A 166 18.15 -0.96 8.94
C ALA A 166 16.62 -0.92 8.96
N TYR A 167 16.00 -1.34 7.86
CA TYR A 167 14.55 -1.43 7.80
C TYR A 167 14.06 -2.48 8.81
N LYS A 168 13.19 -2.09 9.76
CA LYS A 168 12.62 -3.05 10.71
C LYS A 168 11.67 -3.98 9.97
N GLU A 169 12.14 -5.18 9.71
CA GLU A 169 11.40 -6.21 8.99
C GLU A 169 10.32 -6.80 9.90
N ILE A 170 9.06 -6.64 9.51
CA ILE A 170 7.92 -7.22 10.24
C ILE A 170 7.54 -8.58 9.65
N PRO A 171 7.03 -9.52 10.46
CA PRO A 171 6.64 -10.84 9.99
C PRO A 171 5.59 -10.79 8.87
N PRO A 172 5.65 -11.69 7.87
CA PRO A 172 4.66 -11.75 6.78
C PRO A 172 3.20 -11.85 7.24
N ARG A 173 2.94 -12.48 8.40
CA ARG A 173 1.60 -12.55 9.00
C ARG A 173 1.14 -11.20 9.55
N THR A 174 2.03 -10.44 10.17
CA THR A 174 1.78 -9.07 10.63
C THR A 174 1.44 -8.16 9.45
N ILE A 175 2.17 -8.27 8.33
CA ILE A 175 1.86 -7.53 7.09
C ILE A 175 0.46 -7.88 6.59
N GLY A 176 0.10 -9.18 6.58
CA GLY A 176 -1.23 -9.62 6.18
C GLY A 176 -2.35 -9.02 7.04
N GLN A 177 -2.17 -8.98 8.36
CA GLN A 177 -3.13 -8.37 9.29
C GLN A 177 -3.25 -6.86 9.05
N LEU A 178 -2.12 -6.15 8.92
CA LEU A 178 -2.11 -4.71 8.65
C LEU A 178 -2.79 -4.38 7.31
N GLY A 179 -2.47 -5.14 6.26
CA GLY A 179 -3.05 -4.98 4.94
C GLY A 179 -4.56 -5.24 4.92
N TYR A 180 -5.03 -6.26 5.66
CA TYR A 180 -6.46 -6.51 5.83
C TYR A 180 -7.16 -5.33 6.51
N THR A 181 -6.64 -4.86 7.66
CA THR A 181 -7.26 -3.75 8.40
C THR A 181 -7.29 -2.46 7.59
N LEU A 182 -6.23 -2.14 6.84
CA LEU A 182 -6.20 -0.98 5.94
C LEU A 182 -7.24 -1.09 4.83
N ASN A 183 -7.30 -2.23 4.15
CA ASN A 183 -8.25 -2.42 3.06
C ASN A 183 -9.69 -2.37 3.57
N ASP A 184 -9.99 -3.05 4.68
CA ASP A 184 -11.34 -3.05 5.23
C ASP A 184 -11.76 -1.67 5.75
N GLY A 185 -10.86 -0.97 6.46
CA GLY A 185 -11.11 0.36 7.02
C GLY A 185 -11.34 1.44 5.96
N PHE A 186 -10.62 1.37 4.83
CA PHE A 186 -10.71 2.38 3.76
C PHE A 186 -11.51 1.92 2.53
N LYS A 187 -12.11 0.72 2.52
CA LYS A 187 -12.77 0.13 1.33
C LYS A 187 -13.77 1.07 0.64
N SER A 188 -14.62 1.75 1.41
CA SER A 188 -15.65 2.63 0.86
C SER A 188 -15.04 3.87 0.22
N PHE A 189 -13.98 4.42 0.82
CA PHE A 189 -13.26 5.55 0.25
C PHE A 189 -12.49 5.16 -1.02
N VAL A 190 -11.82 3.99 -1.00
CA VAL A 190 -11.14 3.43 -2.18
C VAL A 190 -12.13 3.23 -3.32
N ALA A 191 -13.29 2.61 -3.06
CA ALA A 191 -14.33 2.38 -4.06
C ALA A 191 -14.85 3.70 -4.66
N PHE A 192 -15.09 4.70 -3.81
CA PHE A 192 -15.47 6.04 -4.26
C PHE A 192 -14.43 6.67 -5.19
N VAL A 193 -13.16 6.67 -4.79
CA VAL A 193 -12.05 7.24 -5.57
C VAL A 193 -11.93 6.56 -6.94
N ARG A 194 -11.95 5.22 -6.96
CA ARG A 194 -11.86 4.43 -8.21
C ARG A 194 -13.04 4.74 -9.13
N HIS A 195 -14.26 4.78 -8.59
CA HIS A 195 -15.44 5.14 -9.37
C HIS A 195 -15.37 6.56 -9.93
N HIS A 196 -14.87 7.52 -9.14
CA HIS A 196 -14.67 8.90 -9.58
C HIS A 196 -13.69 8.99 -10.76
N GLU A 197 -12.54 8.31 -10.68
CA GLU A 197 -11.55 8.28 -11.77
C GLU A 197 -12.09 7.59 -13.03
N GLN A 198 -12.80 6.47 -12.89
CA GLN A 198 -13.45 5.79 -14.01
C GLN A 198 -14.46 6.70 -14.73
N LYS A 199 -15.30 7.40 -13.96
CA LYS A 199 -16.28 8.34 -14.52
C LYS A 199 -15.60 9.51 -15.23
N LYS A 200 -14.48 10.00 -14.69
CA LYS A 200 -13.68 11.04 -15.32
C LYS A 200 -13.06 10.56 -16.63
N ALA A 201 -12.44 9.38 -16.64
CA ALA A 201 -11.85 8.78 -17.84
C ALA A 201 -12.91 8.54 -18.94
N ALA A 202 -14.10 8.08 -18.56
CA ALA A 202 -15.21 7.89 -19.50
C ALA A 202 -15.63 9.22 -20.17
N LYS A 203 -15.71 10.32 -19.41
CA LYS A 203 -16.01 11.65 -19.96
C LYS A 203 -14.88 12.18 -20.86
N GLU A 204 -13.62 11.95 -20.49
CA GLU A 204 -12.48 12.34 -21.32
C GLU A 204 -12.46 11.56 -22.63
N GLN A 205 -12.80 10.27 -22.61
CA GLN A 205 -12.91 9.46 -23.83
C GLN A 205 -14.08 9.91 -24.71
N ASP A 206 -15.24 10.22 -24.13
CA ASP A 206 -16.38 10.77 -24.87
C ASP A 206 -16.01 12.09 -25.58
N ALA A 207 -15.34 13.00 -24.87
CA ALA A 207 -14.85 14.24 -25.46
C ALA A 207 -13.83 14.00 -26.59
N ARG A 208 -12.93 13.01 -26.46
CA ARG A 208 -11.99 12.63 -27.54
C ARG A 208 -12.72 12.10 -28.76
N ASN A 209 -13.69 11.21 -28.57
CA ASN A 209 -14.49 10.66 -29.67
C ASN A 209 -15.22 11.76 -30.45
N LEU A 210 -15.77 12.76 -29.75
CA LEU A 210 -16.42 13.92 -30.38
C LEU A 210 -15.44 14.76 -31.20
N LEU A 211 -14.23 14.98 -30.69
CA LEU A 211 -13.17 15.70 -31.42
C LEU A 211 -12.73 14.92 -32.66
N GLU A 212 -12.51 13.62 -32.55
CA GLU A 212 -12.12 12.74 -33.66
C GLU A 212 -13.20 12.73 -34.76
N ALA A 213 -14.48 12.66 -34.39
CA ALA A 213 -15.58 12.76 -35.35
C ALA A 213 -15.60 14.12 -36.07
N GLY A 214 -15.34 15.21 -35.33
CA GLY A 214 -15.20 16.54 -35.91
C GLY A 214 -14.02 16.67 -36.88
N PHE A 215 -12.87 16.07 -36.55
CA PHE A 215 -11.69 16.05 -37.43
C PHE A 215 -11.93 15.26 -38.72
N ALA A 216 -12.57 14.09 -38.64
CA ALA A 216 -12.90 13.27 -39.80
C ALA A 216 -13.82 14.01 -40.79
N GLY A 217 -14.81 14.76 -40.29
CA GLY A 217 -15.70 15.56 -41.12
C GLY A 217 -15.05 16.74 -41.83
N ILE A 218 -13.87 17.19 -41.41
CA ILE A 218 -13.09 18.24 -42.08
C ILE A 218 -12.26 17.65 -43.22
N SER A 219 -11.71 16.43 -43.05
CA SER A 219 -10.89 15.76 -44.05
C SER A 219 -11.65 15.23 -45.27
N GLU A 220 -12.99 15.15 -45.23
CA GLU A 220 -13.83 14.70 -46.35
C GLU A 220 -14.33 15.86 -47.24
N VAL A 221 -13.95 17.11 -46.95
CA VAL A 221 -14.40 18.31 -47.68
C VAL A 221 -13.32 18.85 -48.66
N GLU A 222 -12.23 18.11 -48.87
CA GLU A 222 -11.25 18.33 -49.95
C GLU A 222 -11.40 17.30 -51.08
#